data_AF-A0A512D9Z3-F1
#
_entry.id   AF-A0A512D9Z3-F1
#
_cell.length_a   1.000
_cell.length_b   1.000
_cell.length_c   1.000
_cell.angle_alpha   90.00
_cell.angle_beta   90.00
_cell.angle_gamma   90.00
#
_symmetry.space_group_name_H-M   'P 1'
#
loop_
_entity.id
_entity.type
_entity.pdbx_description
1 polymer ?
#
loop_
_entity_poly.entity_id
_entity_poly.type
_entity_poly.pdbx_seq_one_letter_code
_entity_poly.pdbx_strand_id
1 'polypeptide(L)'
;MRLPDDDEIYDVDQTYLGPPGRYIGRFRYRAILVGPVVFLVGLVTINQSGIGYSLLSVGLLAIGTAWLTGWFVDHTSQERPVGVLIQTFAHELTARRAVTKGRRSRPTRAFRARTSEIGAPHPLPSGRRRWRSYANRAAASKGS
;
A
#
# COMPACT_ATOMS: atom_id res chain seq x y z
N MET A 1 26.09 11.02 5.07
CA MET A 1 25.82 9.87 4.19
C MET A 1 24.52 9.27 4.67
N ARG A 2 23.45 9.34 3.86
CA ARG A 2 22.21 8.63 4.14
C ARG A 2 22.46 7.16 3.79
N LEU A 3 22.10 6.25 4.69
CA LEU A 3 22.07 4.83 4.33
C LEU A 3 20.95 4.70 3.26
N PRO A 4 21.19 4.02 2.12
CA PRO A 4 20.12 3.69 1.20
C PRO A 4 19.01 3.02 1.99
N ASP A 5 17.77 3.51 1.88
CA ASP A 5 16.62 2.80 2.44
C ASP A 5 16.60 1.39 1.83
N ASP A 6 16.10 0.40 2.57
CA ASP A 6 16.07 -1.01 2.12
C ASP A 6 15.40 -1.14 0.73
N ASP A 7 14.52 -0.20 0.38
CA ASP A 7 13.84 -0.07 -0.92
C ASP A 7 14.79 0.20 -2.10
N GLU A 8 15.84 1.01 -1.91
CA GLU A 8 16.82 1.35 -2.95
C GLU A 8 17.72 0.15 -3.28
N ILE A 9 17.94 -0.74 -2.30
CA ILE A 9 18.75 -1.95 -2.45
C ILE A 9 18.05 -2.99 -3.33
N TYR A 10 16.72 -2.99 -3.41
CA TYR A 10 15.95 -3.88 -4.29
C TYR A 10 15.57 -3.26 -5.66
N ASP A 11 15.89 -1.99 -5.92
CA ASP A 11 15.57 -1.32 -7.19
C ASP A 11 16.55 -1.68 -8.34
N VAL A 12 17.50 -2.58 -8.06
CA VAL A 12 18.63 -2.95 -8.93
C VAL A 12 18.18 -3.52 -10.29
N ASP A 13 16.99 -4.12 -10.38
CA ASP A 13 16.47 -4.76 -11.60
C ASP A 13 15.28 -4.05 -12.25
N GLN A 14 14.92 -2.84 -11.82
CA GLN A 14 13.76 -2.15 -12.41
C GLN A 14 14.08 -1.35 -13.67
N THR A 15 15.34 -1.33 -14.08
CA THR A 15 15.81 -0.54 -15.23
C THR A 15 16.16 -1.45 -16.41
N TYR A 16 15.38 -1.33 -17.48
CA TYR A 16 15.69 -1.83 -18.81
C TYR A 16 16.76 -0.96 -19.46
N LEU A 17 17.85 -1.60 -19.90
CA LEU A 17 18.99 -0.94 -20.54
C LEU A 17 18.94 -1.07 -22.08
N GLY A 18 18.00 -1.87 -22.60
CA GLY A 18 17.97 -2.29 -24.00
C GLY A 18 18.31 -3.77 -24.17
N PRO A 19 18.20 -4.29 -25.42
CA PRO A 19 18.60 -5.65 -25.74
C PRO A 19 20.11 -5.86 -25.48
N PRO A 20 20.56 -7.10 -25.21
CA PRO A 20 21.97 -7.38 -24.99
C PRO A 20 22.81 -6.89 -26.18
N GLY A 21 23.84 -6.09 -25.88
CA GLY A 21 24.72 -5.48 -26.88
C GLY A 21 24.23 -4.15 -27.49
N ARG A 22 23.07 -3.63 -27.09
CA ARG A 22 22.55 -2.33 -27.53
C ARG A 22 22.01 -1.53 -26.36
N TYR A 23 22.87 -0.71 -25.76
CA TYR A 23 22.47 0.23 -24.73
C TYR A 23 21.76 1.44 -25.35
N ILE A 24 20.46 1.59 -25.09
CA ILE A 24 19.63 2.69 -25.63
C ILE A 24 19.40 3.77 -24.56
N GLY A 25 19.75 3.47 -23.31
CA GLY A 25 19.53 4.33 -22.15
C GLY A 25 18.90 3.56 -20.99
N ARG A 26 18.79 4.21 -19.85
CA ARG A 26 18.08 3.68 -18.67
C ARG A 26 16.59 3.98 -18.81
N PHE A 27 15.77 2.95 -18.95
CA PHE A 27 14.30 3.05 -18.94
C PHE A 27 13.74 2.14 -17.86
N ARG A 28 12.77 2.60 -17.07
CA ARG A 28 12.14 1.73 -16.06
C ARG A 28 11.23 0.71 -16.76
N TYR A 29 11.26 -0.57 -16.38
CA TYR A 29 10.40 -1.61 -17.00
C TYR A 29 8.91 -1.25 -16.95
N ARG A 30 8.49 -0.55 -15.88
CA ARG A 30 7.13 -0.04 -15.73
C ARG A 30 6.73 0.94 -16.83
N ALA A 31 7.67 1.75 -17.31
CA ALA A 31 7.42 2.70 -18.39
C ALA A 31 7.09 1.99 -19.72
N ILE A 32 7.65 0.79 -19.96
CA ILE A 32 7.38 -0.01 -21.16
C ILE A 32 5.91 -0.46 -21.20
N LEU A 33 5.29 -0.72 -20.05
CA LEU A 33 3.89 -1.14 -19.97
C LEU A 33 2.93 0.05 -19.80
N VAL A 34 3.26 1.01 -18.95
CA VAL A 34 2.41 2.19 -18.66
C VAL A 34 2.35 3.14 -19.85
N GLY A 35 3.48 3.36 -20.54
CA GLY A 35 3.56 4.30 -21.66
C GLY A 35 2.57 4.01 -22.79
N PRO A 36 2.52 2.78 -23.34
CA PRO A 36 1.55 2.41 -24.37
C PRO A 36 0.10 2.57 -23.90
N VAL A 37 -0.21 2.20 -22.65
CA VAL A 37 -1.58 2.33 -22.11
C VAL A 37 -1.98 3.80 -22.05
N VAL A 38 -1.14 4.66 -21.50
CA VAL A 38 -1.40 6.11 -21.42
C VAL A 38 -1.53 6.71 -22.82
N PHE A 39 -0.67 6.30 -23.76
CA PHE A 39 -0.72 6.76 -25.14
C PHE A 39 -2.04 6.41 -25.83
N LEU A 40 -2.49 5.16 -25.68
CA LEU A 40 -3.76 4.69 -26.24
C LEU A 40 -4.96 5.44 -25.65
N VAL A 41 -4.98 5.66 -24.33
CA VAL A 41 -6.01 6.48 -23.68
C VAL A 41 -5.98 7.91 -24.22
N GLY A 42 -4.79 8.46 -24.43
CA GLY A 42 -4.58 9.76 -25.07
C GLY A 42 -5.18 9.83 -26.47
N LEU A 43 -4.93 8.83 -27.32
CA LEU A 43 -5.49 8.74 -28.67
C LEU A 43 -7.03 8.69 -28.64
N VAL A 44 -7.61 7.90 -27.74
CA VAL A 44 -9.07 7.84 -27.56
C VAL A 44 -9.61 9.22 -27.17
N THR A 45 -8.90 9.94 -26.31
CA THR A 45 -9.28 11.30 -25.88
C THR A 45 -9.29 12.29 -27.05
N ILE A 46 -8.26 12.26 -27.91
CA ILE A 46 -8.21 13.09 -29.12
C ILE A 46 -9.37 12.74 -30.07
N ASN A 47 -9.62 11.44 -30.26
CA ASN A 47 -10.69 10.96 -31.14
C ASN A 47 -12.08 11.38 -30.64
N GLN A 48 -12.33 11.31 -29.32
CA GLN A 48 -13.60 11.76 -28.74
C GLN A 48 -13.77 13.29 -28.76
N SER A 49 -12.68 14.02 -28.64
CA SER A 49 -12.70 15.50 -28.67
C SER A 49 -12.96 16.07 -30.06
N GLY A 50 -12.97 15.24 -31.11
CA GLY A 50 -13.14 15.68 -32.50
C GLY A 50 -11.96 16.51 -33.02
N ILE A 51 -10.83 16.49 -32.31
CA ILE A 51 -9.62 17.21 -32.71
C ILE A 51 -8.98 16.44 -33.85
N GLY A 52 -8.80 17.09 -35.00
CA GLY A 52 -8.16 16.46 -36.16
C GLY A 52 -6.71 16.06 -35.87
N TYR A 53 -6.29 14.92 -36.43
CA TYR A 53 -4.92 14.42 -36.32
C TYR A 53 -3.95 15.30 -37.11
N SER A 54 -3.43 16.32 -36.45
CA SER A 54 -2.36 17.19 -36.92
C SER A 54 -1.04 16.85 -36.22
N LEU A 55 0.10 17.21 -36.82
CA LEU A 55 1.42 17.10 -36.19
C LEU A 55 1.46 17.74 -34.79
N LEU A 56 0.80 18.88 -34.62
CA LEU A 56 0.73 19.57 -33.33
C LEU A 56 -0.08 18.78 -32.31
N SER A 57 -1.25 18.26 -32.69
CA SER A 57 -2.09 17.45 -31.79
C SER A 57 -1.40 16.16 -31.35
N VAL A 58 -0.78 15.42 -32.29
CA VAL A 58 -0.08 14.17 -32.00
C VAL A 58 1.22 14.44 -31.26
N GLY A 59 1.92 15.53 -31.58
CA GLY A 59 3.12 15.96 -30.87
C GLY A 59 2.83 16.30 -29.40
N LEU A 60 1.80 17.12 -29.15
CA LEU A 60 1.34 17.42 -27.79
C LEU A 60 0.87 16.17 -27.05
N LEU A 61 0.22 15.24 -27.75
CA LEU A 61 -0.16 13.95 -27.17
C LEU A 61 1.07 13.16 -26.72
N ALA A 62 2.08 13.04 -27.57
CA ALA A 62 3.30 12.30 -27.27
C ALA A 62 4.05 12.93 -26.10
N ILE A 63 4.16 14.26 -26.06
CA ILE A 63 4.76 15.00 -24.94
C ILE A 63 3.98 14.78 -23.65
N GLY A 64 2.66 14.95 -23.68
CA GLY A 64 1.80 14.74 -22.52
C GLY A 64 1.84 13.30 -22.01
N THR A 65 1.88 12.32 -22.93
CA THR A 65 2.04 10.90 -22.61
C THR A 65 3.38 10.64 -21.94
N ALA A 66 4.48 11.15 -22.47
CA ALA A 66 5.82 10.96 -21.90
C ALA A 66 5.91 11.56 -20.49
N TRP A 67 5.38 12.77 -20.31
CA TRP A 67 5.31 13.43 -19.01
C TRP A 67 4.47 12.64 -18.01
N LEU A 68 3.25 12.24 -18.39
CA LEU A 68 2.33 11.53 -17.50
C LEU A 68 2.86 10.13 -17.16
N THR A 69 3.50 9.45 -18.12
CA THR A 69 4.15 8.16 -17.89
C THR A 69 5.28 8.29 -16.87
N GLY A 70 6.13 9.33 -17.00
CA GLY A 70 7.16 9.63 -16.01
C GLY A 70 6.56 9.87 -14.63
N TRP A 71 5.54 10.71 -14.54
CA TRP A 71 4.84 11.02 -13.29
C TRP A 71 4.26 9.77 -12.60
N PHE A 72 3.58 8.89 -13.36
CA PHE A 72 3.06 7.63 -12.83
C PHE A 72 4.17 6.72 -12.33
N VAL A 73 5.23 6.58 -13.11
CA VAL A 73 6.35 5.69 -12.80
C VAL A 73 7.08 6.18 -11.54
N ASP A 74 7.25 7.48 -11.36
CA ASP A 74 7.85 8.09 -10.16
C ASP A 74 6.97 7.98 -8.92
N HIS A 75 5.65 8.06 -9.06
CA HIS A 75 4.71 7.87 -7.94
C HIS A 75 4.42 6.41 -7.59
N THR A 76 4.89 5.46 -8.40
CA THR A 76 4.72 4.04 -8.10
C THR A 76 5.93 3.55 -7.32
N SER A 77 5.72 3.15 -6.06
CA SER A 77 6.71 2.38 -5.29
C SER A 77 6.36 0.89 -5.31
N GLN A 78 7.33 0.03 -5.00
CA GLN A 78 7.18 -1.43 -5.01
C GLN A 78 6.19 -1.93 -3.95
N GLU A 79 6.01 -1.17 -2.85
CA GLU A 79 4.98 -1.41 -1.84
C GLU A 79 3.56 -1.01 -2.28
N ARG A 80 3.46 -0.15 -3.31
CA ARG A 80 2.18 0.35 -3.86
C ARG A 80 2.19 0.24 -5.38
N PRO A 81 2.19 -0.98 -5.93
CA PRO A 81 2.12 -1.15 -7.37
C PRO A 81 0.85 -0.48 -7.90
N VAL A 82 0.94 0.17 -9.06
CA VAL A 82 -0.20 0.86 -9.71
C VAL A 82 -1.45 -0.01 -9.74
N GLY A 83 -1.27 -1.33 -9.92
CA GLY A 83 -2.36 -2.30 -9.88
C GLY A 83 -3.17 -2.27 -8.58
N VAL A 84 -2.53 -2.12 -7.42
CA VAL A 84 -3.23 -2.05 -6.13
C VAL A 84 -4.00 -0.74 -6.01
N LEU A 85 -3.43 0.39 -6.47
CA LEU A 85 -4.11 1.69 -6.48
C LEU A 85 -5.30 1.73 -7.44
N ILE A 86 -5.14 1.18 -8.65
CA ILE A 86 -6.24 1.05 -9.62
C ILE A 86 -7.31 0.11 -9.07
N GLN A 87 -6.91 -1.00 -8.45
CA GLN A 87 -7.85 -1.96 -7.88
C GLN A 87 -8.60 -1.34 -6.70
N THR A 88 -7.96 -0.63 -5.78
CA THR A 88 -8.66 0.05 -4.68
C THR A 88 -9.57 1.16 -5.20
N PHE A 89 -9.12 1.96 -6.17
CA PHE A 89 -9.96 2.96 -6.82
C PHE A 89 -11.17 2.34 -7.54
N ALA A 90 -10.97 1.24 -8.25
CA ALA A 90 -12.06 0.49 -8.89
C ALA A 90 -13.03 -0.08 -7.85
N HIS A 91 -12.53 -0.58 -6.72
CA HIS A 91 -13.39 -1.02 -5.60
C HIS A 91 -14.13 0.16 -4.98
N GLU A 92 -13.55 1.35 -4.91
CA GLU A 92 -14.26 2.54 -4.41
C GLU A 92 -15.38 2.98 -5.34
N LEU A 93 -15.13 2.95 -6.66
CA LEU A 93 -16.14 3.28 -7.67
C LEU A 93 -17.26 2.23 -7.76
N THR A 94 -16.92 0.95 -7.65
CA THR A 94 -17.86 -0.16 -7.82
C THR A 94 -18.46 -0.66 -6.52
N ALA A 95 -17.95 -0.21 -5.37
CA ALA A 95 -18.51 -0.52 -4.07
C ALA A 95 -19.98 -0.15 -4.06
N ARG A 96 -20.84 -1.16 -3.92
CA ARG A 96 -22.25 -0.94 -3.65
C ARG A 96 -22.33 -0.19 -2.34
N ARG A 97 -22.66 1.11 -2.39
CA ARG A 97 -23.01 1.89 -1.21
C ARG A 97 -24.10 1.11 -0.49
N ALA A 98 -23.75 0.51 0.64
CA ALA A 98 -24.77 -0.04 1.52
C ALA A 98 -25.67 1.15 1.87
N VAL A 99 -26.89 1.15 1.35
CA VAL A 99 -27.90 2.10 1.79
C VAL A 99 -28.11 1.75 3.25
N THR A 100 -27.53 2.53 4.16
CA THR A 100 -27.81 2.47 5.58
C THR A 100 -29.23 2.99 5.78
N LYS A 101 -30.22 2.25 5.27
CA LYS A 101 -31.64 2.51 5.48
C LYS A 101 -31.89 2.20 6.95
N GLY A 102 -31.83 3.23 7.78
CA GLY A 102 -32.46 3.24 9.09
C GLY A 102 -31.90 2.28 10.15
N ARG A 103 -30.64 1.81 10.08
CA ARG A 103 -29.98 1.33 11.31
C ARG A 103 -29.54 2.53 12.12
N ARG A 104 -30.48 3.10 12.89
CA ARG A 104 -30.16 3.92 14.06
C ARG A 104 -29.09 3.15 14.82
N SER A 105 -27.89 3.72 14.93
CA SER A 105 -26.83 3.20 15.78
C SER A 105 -27.45 2.96 17.15
N ARG A 106 -27.70 1.70 17.52
CA ARG A 106 -28.01 1.39 18.92
C ARG A 106 -26.78 1.87 19.68
N PRO A 107 -26.92 2.78 20.66
CA PRO A 107 -25.78 3.15 21.47
C PRO A 107 -25.21 1.86 22.07
N THR A 108 -23.97 1.57 21.74
CA THR A 108 -23.22 0.43 22.26
C THR A 108 -23.24 0.54 23.78
N ARG A 109 -23.91 -0.40 24.46
CA ARG A 109 -24.00 -0.48 25.93
C ARG A 109 -22.63 -0.67 26.61
N ALA A 110 -21.55 -0.81 25.85
CA ALA A 110 -20.19 -0.91 26.34
C ALA A 110 -19.72 0.33 27.13
N PHE A 111 -20.34 1.50 26.92
CA PHE A 111 -20.03 2.71 27.69
C PHE A 111 -20.94 2.93 28.91
N ARG A 112 -21.77 1.94 29.30
CA ARG A 112 -22.64 2.05 30.49
C ARG A 112 -22.11 1.31 31.73
N ALA A 113 -20.83 0.97 31.76
CA ALA A 113 -20.18 0.77 33.03
C ALA A 113 -19.73 2.14 33.53
N ARG A 114 -20.55 2.76 34.40
CA ARG A 114 -20.02 3.78 35.32
C ARG A 114 -18.94 3.06 36.11
N THR A 115 -17.68 3.41 35.89
CA THR A 115 -16.62 3.12 36.85
C THR A 115 -17.01 3.86 38.12
N SER A 116 -17.66 3.14 39.04
CA SER A 116 -17.85 3.59 40.40
C SER A 116 -16.47 3.84 41.00
N GLU A 117 -16.26 5.10 41.38
CA GLU A 117 -15.38 5.53 42.48
C GLU A 117 -13.91 5.08 42.39
N ILE A 118 -13.08 6.01 41.92
CA ILE A 118 -11.67 6.10 42.28
C ILE A 118 -11.62 6.41 43.78
N GLY A 119 -11.69 5.40 44.65
CA GLY A 119 -11.80 5.68 46.09
C GLY A 119 -11.78 4.51 47.07
N ALA A 120 -11.57 3.25 46.65
CA ALA A 120 -11.43 2.15 47.60
C ALA A 120 -10.11 1.38 47.36
N PRO A 121 -9.17 1.36 48.33
CA PRO A 121 -8.00 0.51 48.24
C PRO A 121 -8.44 -0.96 48.22
N HIS A 122 -8.16 -1.64 47.10
CA HIS A 122 -8.42 -3.07 46.98
C HIS A 122 -7.49 -3.80 47.97
N PRO A 123 -8.00 -4.60 48.92
CA PRO A 123 -7.14 -5.39 49.80
C PRO A 123 -6.36 -6.39 48.95
N LEU A 124 -5.03 -6.28 48.96
CA LEU A 124 -4.14 -7.24 48.32
C LEU A 124 -4.44 -8.65 48.89
N PRO A 125 -4.58 -9.68 48.04
CA PRO A 125 -4.79 -11.03 48.52
C PRO A 125 -3.56 -11.48 49.32
N SER A 126 -3.72 -11.57 50.64
CA SER A 126 -2.74 -12.13 51.57
C SER A 126 -2.70 -13.66 51.42
N GLY A 127 -2.09 -14.10 50.32
CA GLY A 127 -1.95 -15.52 49.98
C GLY A 127 -0.50 -15.94 49.82
N ARG A 128 0.27 -15.96 50.91
CA ARG A 128 1.54 -16.70 50.94
C ARG A 128 1.22 -18.20 50.82
N ARG A 129 1.42 -18.79 49.63
CA ARG A 129 2.01 -20.13 49.46
C ARG A 129 2.01 -20.55 47.99
N ARG A 130 3.12 -21.23 47.64
CA ARG A 130 3.27 -22.22 46.55
C ARG A 130 3.78 -21.74 45.19
N TRP A 131 4.86 -20.94 45.21
CA TRP A 131 5.81 -20.83 44.08
C TRP A 131 7.09 -21.62 44.34
N ARG A 132 6.98 -22.86 44.85
CA ARG A 132 8.12 -23.69 45.25
C ARG A 132 8.04 -25.13 44.73
N SER A 133 7.52 -25.32 43.51
CA SER A 133 7.38 -26.66 42.92
C SER A 133 8.11 -26.85 41.59
N TYR A 134 8.70 -25.81 41.00
CA TYR A 134 9.45 -25.94 39.73
C TYR A 134 10.98 -26.00 39.92
N ALA A 135 11.51 -25.42 41.00
CA ALA A 135 12.95 -25.46 41.28
C ALA A 135 13.46 -26.85 41.72
N ASN A 136 12.63 -27.65 42.40
CA ASN A 136 13.08 -28.95 42.95
C ASN A 136 13.01 -30.11 41.94
N ARG A 137 12.27 -29.98 40.82
CA ARG A 137 12.30 -31.01 39.75
C ARG A 137 13.54 -30.90 38.86
N ALA A 138 14.08 -29.70 38.68
CA ALA A 138 15.29 -29.50 37.88
C ALA A 138 16.58 -29.95 38.60
N ALA A 139 16.57 -30.03 39.94
CA ALA A 139 17.69 -30.54 40.72
C ALA A 139 17.73 -32.09 40.78
N ALA A 140 16.59 -32.76 40.63
CA ALA A 140 16.50 -34.23 40.69
C ALA A 140 16.87 -34.93 39.37
N SER A 141 17.03 -34.20 38.27
CA SER A 141 17.38 -34.77 36.95
C SER A 141 18.88 -34.63 36.60
N LYS A 142 19.73 -34.26 37.56
CA LYS A 142 21.19 -34.08 37.37
C LYS A 142 22.05 -35.07 38.19
N GLY A 143 21.47 -36.14 38.70
CA GLY A 143 22.22 -37.19 39.40
C GLY A 143 21.63 -38.57 39.16
N SER A 144 22.04 -39.21 38.05
CA SER A 144 22.14 -40.67 37.93
C SER A 144 23.37 -41.01 37.12
#